data_AF-A0A6A4GBH2-F1
#
_entry.id   AF-A0A6A4GBH2-F1
#
_cell.length_a   1.000
_cell.length_b   1.000
_cell.length_c   1.000
_cell.angle_alpha   90.00
_cell.angle_beta   90.00
_cell.angle_gamma   90.00
#
_symmetry.space_group_name_H-M   'P 1'
#
loop_
_entity.id
_entity.type
_entity.pdbx_description
1 polymer ?
#
loop_
_entity_poly.entity_id
_entity_poly.type
_entity_poly.pdbx_seq_one_letter_code
_entity_poly.pdbx_strand_id
1 'polypeptide(L)'
;LPEVCFYDNNCRLYRYLNAHDDPIKEELCLPVDPFHWKCKHKKTDIECAVHCNPCRFPELREDTEDQNGKWVFNSSVAEQNNVWLGGYLALVREMGFVKYNFFLDEMIRRKNELILAKL
;
A
#
# COMPACT_ATOMS: atom_id res chain seq x y z
N LEU A 1 2.99 13.70 -10.95
CA LEU A 1 3.06 12.84 -9.73
C LEU A 1 2.24 11.57 -10.02
N PRO A 2 2.44 10.44 -9.32
CA PRO A 2 1.52 9.30 -9.47
C PRO A 2 0.10 9.73 -9.11
N GLU A 3 -0.95 9.11 -9.66
CA GLU A 3 -2.33 9.48 -9.32
C GLU A 3 -2.71 8.98 -7.91
N VAL A 4 -2.16 7.84 -7.51
CA VAL A 4 -2.39 7.21 -6.20
C VAL A 4 -1.07 7.00 -5.47
N CYS A 5 -1.00 7.42 -4.21
CA CYS A 5 0.12 7.13 -3.33
C CYS A 5 -0.36 6.26 -2.16
N PHE A 6 -0.06 4.96 -2.20
CA PHE A 6 -0.28 4.08 -1.06
C PHE A 6 0.85 4.22 -0.06
N TYR A 7 0.53 4.71 1.14
CA TYR A 7 1.47 4.86 2.23
C TYR A 7 0.74 4.65 3.56
N ASP A 8 1.33 3.80 4.43
CA ASP A 8 0.74 3.42 5.71
C ASP A 8 0.32 4.64 6.53
N ASN A 9 1.12 5.70 6.52
CA ASN A 9 0.91 6.89 7.35
C ASN A 9 0.41 8.11 6.57
N ASN A 10 -0.37 7.89 5.50
CA ASN A 10 -0.92 8.97 4.68
C ASN A 10 -1.74 9.99 5.46
N CYS A 11 -2.37 9.60 6.56
CA CYS A 11 -3.07 10.52 7.45
C CYS A 11 -2.14 11.62 8.02
N ARG A 12 -0.86 11.32 8.29
CA ARG A 12 0.12 12.33 8.70
C ARG A 12 0.61 13.18 7.54
N LEU A 13 0.79 12.59 6.36
CA LEU A 13 1.13 13.34 5.16
C LEU A 13 0.02 14.34 4.82
N TYR A 14 -1.23 13.89 4.78
CA TYR A 14 -2.39 14.75 4.55
C TYR A 14 -2.47 15.88 5.59
N ARG A 15 -2.29 15.56 6.88
CA ARG A 15 -2.26 16.58 7.95
C ARG A 15 -1.18 17.65 7.70
N TYR A 16 0.00 17.22 7.28
CA TYR A 16 1.10 18.14 6.94
C TYR A 16 0.73 19.03 5.75
N LEU A 17 0.24 18.45 4.65
CA LEU A 17 -0.17 19.17 3.45
C LEU A 17 -1.30 20.16 3.74
N ASN A 18 -2.29 19.73 4.53
CA ASN A 18 -3.41 20.57 4.94
C ASN A 18 -2.96 21.77 5.80
N ALA A 19 -2.02 21.57 6.72
CA ALA A 19 -1.47 22.64 7.54
C ALA A 19 -0.66 23.69 6.75
N HIS A 20 -0.20 23.34 5.55
CA HIS A 20 0.56 24.25 4.66
C HIS A 20 -0.26 24.75 3.48
N ASP A 21 -1.56 24.45 3.45
CA ASP A 21 -2.45 24.70 2.31
C ASP A 21 -1.90 24.21 0.96
N ASP A 22 -1.21 23.07 0.98
CA ASP A 22 -0.60 22.50 -0.21
C ASP A 22 -1.69 21.87 -1.10
N PRO A 23 -1.78 22.22 -2.41
CA PRO A 23 -2.79 21.67 -3.32
C PRO A 23 -2.62 20.16 -3.56
N ILE A 24 -1.44 19.60 -3.30
CA ILE A 24 -1.18 18.15 -3.46
C ILE A 24 -2.17 17.29 -2.67
N LYS A 25 -2.73 17.80 -1.56
CA LYS A 25 -3.73 17.09 -0.74
C LYS A 25 -5.01 16.76 -1.51
N GLU A 26 -5.30 17.48 -2.60
CA GLU A 26 -6.48 17.31 -3.45
C GLU A 26 -6.14 16.71 -4.82
N GLU A 27 -4.89 16.88 -5.29
CA GLU A 27 -4.41 16.33 -6.56
C GLU A 27 -4.03 14.85 -6.49
N LEU A 28 -3.77 14.32 -5.28
CA LEU A 28 -3.36 12.93 -5.05
C LEU A 28 -4.38 12.13 -4.27
N CYS A 29 -4.58 10.88 -4.68
CA CYS A 29 -5.28 9.91 -3.86
C CYS A 29 -4.32 9.43 -2.76
N LEU A 30 -4.62 9.77 -1.50
CA LEU A 30 -3.80 9.45 -0.33
C LEU A 30 -4.49 8.43 0.59
N PRO A 31 -4.82 7.21 0.13
CA PRO A 31 -5.44 6.19 0.98
C PRO A 31 -4.44 5.64 2.01
N VAL A 32 -4.88 5.45 3.25
CA VAL A 32 -4.17 4.58 4.20
C VAL A 32 -4.45 3.10 3.92
N ASP A 33 -3.59 2.18 4.31
CA ASP A 33 -3.87 0.74 4.17
C ASP A 33 -5.12 0.32 4.99
N PRO A 34 -5.98 -0.63 4.54
CA PRO A 34 -7.13 -1.09 5.31
C PRO A 34 -6.80 -1.63 6.70
N PHE A 35 -5.65 -2.27 6.90
CA PHE A 35 -5.17 -2.68 8.22
C PHE A 35 -4.83 -1.46 9.07
N HIS A 36 -4.15 -0.46 8.52
CA HIS A 36 -3.89 0.80 9.21
C HIS A 36 -5.19 1.47 9.67
N TRP A 37 -6.14 1.60 8.75
CA TRP A 37 -7.45 2.20 9.00
C TRP A 37 -8.24 1.44 10.08
N LYS A 38 -8.20 0.10 10.07
CA LYS A 38 -8.94 -0.73 11.04
C LYS A 38 -8.26 -0.84 12.41
N CYS A 39 -6.93 -0.93 12.46
CA CYS A 39 -6.22 -1.42 13.65
C CYS A 39 -5.32 -0.39 14.33
N LYS A 40 -4.85 0.65 13.63
CA LYS A 40 -3.78 1.53 14.15
C LYS A 40 -4.29 2.89 14.65
N HIS A 41 -5.44 3.38 14.18
CA HIS A 41 -5.93 4.72 14.54
C HIS A 41 -7.20 4.72 15.37
N LYS A 42 -7.38 5.81 16.14
CA LYS A 42 -8.63 6.10 16.82
C LYS A 42 -9.66 6.53 15.77
N LYS A 43 -10.90 6.05 15.89
CA LYS A 43 -12.03 6.46 15.02
C LYS A 43 -12.26 7.99 14.99
N THR A 44 -11.72 8.71 15.97
CA THR A 44 -11.79 10.18 16.07
C THR A 44 -10.72 10.92 15.26
N ASP A 45 -9.77 10.22 14.63
CA ASP A 45 -8.77 10.84 13.75
C ASP A 45 -9.38 11.14 12.38
N ILE A 46 -9.82 12.38 12.18
CA ILE A 46 -10.56 12.82 10.99
C ILE A 46 -9.74 12.60 9.72
N GLU A 47 -8.43 12.81 9.77
CA GLU A 47 -7.55 12.64 8.60
C GLU A 47 -7.56 11.20 8.10
N CYS A 48 -7.47 10.24 9.01
CA CYS A 48 -7.53 8.82 8.67
C CYS A 48 -8.96 8.36 8.32
N ALA A 49 -9.95 8.77 9.10
CA ALA A 49 -11.33 8.30 8.99
C ALA A 49 -12.08 8.86 7.78
N VAL A 50 -11.73 10.07 7.34
CA VAL A 50 -12.45 10.83 6.30
C VAL A 50 -11.57 11.11 5.10
N HIS A 51 -10.39 11.71 5.29
CA HIS A 51 -9.57 12.20 4.18
C HIS A 51 -8.77 11.08 3.49
N CYS A 52 -8.21 10.17 4.28
CA CYS A 52 -7.40 9.05 3.78
C CYS A 52 -8.15 7.71 3.79
N ASN A 53 -9.45 7.71 4.02
CA ASN A 53 -10.24 6.48 4.01
C ASN A 53 -10.24 5.86 2.59
N PRO A 54 -9.80 4.61 2.38
CA PRO A 54 -9.77 3.97 1.06
C PRO A 54 -11.12 3.98 0.35
N CYS A 55 -12.23 3.90 1.10
CA CYS A 55 -13.58 3.92 0.53
C CYS A 55 -13.98 5.28 -0.07
N ARG A 56 -13.22 6.36 0.20
CA ARG A 56 -13.44 7.68 -0.39
C ARG A 56 -13.00 7.75 -1.86
N PHE A 57 -12.12 6.86 -2.28
CA PHE A 57 -11.48 6.87 -3.59
C PHE A 57 -12.14 5.80 -4.48
N PRO A 58 -13.23 6.12 -5.21
CA PRO A 58 -13.94 5.16 -6.04
C PRO A 58 -13.05 4.51 -7.11
N GLU A 59 -12.03 5.21 -7.60
CA GLU A 59 -11.01 4.74 -8.54
C GLU A 59 -10.17 3.58 -8.01
N LEU A 60 -10.20 3.29 -6.71
CA LEU A 60 -9.55 2.11 -6.12
C LEU A 60 -10.42 0.85 -6.22
N ARG A 61 -11.60 0.95 -6.84
CA ARG A 61 -12.52 -0.16 -7.09
C ARG A 61 -12.73 -0.32 -8.58
N GLU A 62 -12.98 -1.56 -8.99
CA GLU A 62 -13.39 -1.85 -10.37
C GLU A 62 -14.68 -1.07 -10.67
N ASP A 63 -14.74 -0.47 -11.85
CA ASP A 63 -15.92 0.26 -12.33
C ASP A 63 -17.03 -0.74 -12.67
N THR A 64 -17.70 -1.20 -11.61
CA THR A 64 -18.87 -2.05 -11.68
C THR A 64 -20.05 -1.29 -11.10
N GLU A 65 -21.22 -1.37 -11.73
CA GLU A 65 -22.47 -0.74 -11.24
C GLU A 65 -22.83 -1.13 -9.78
N ASP A 66 -22.19 -2.16 -9.24
CA ASP A 66 -22.31 -2.60 -7.86
C ASP A 66 -21.36 -1.81 -6.92
N GLN A 67 -21.93 -1.21 -5.87
CA GLN A 67 -21.20 -0.49 -4.81
C GLN A 67 -20.27 -1.41 -3.99
N ASN A 68 -20.35 -2.72 -4.22
CA ASN A 68 -19.50 -3.76 -3.66
C ASN A 68 -18.36 -4.22 -4.60
N GLY A 69 -18.05 -3.43 -5.64
CA GLY A 69 -16.97 -3.69 -6.60
C GLY A 69 -15.65 -4.10 -5.95
N LYS A 70 -14.93 -5.00 -6.62
CA LYS A 70 -13.66 -5.55 -6.14
C LYS A 70 -12.58 -4.46 -6.11
N TRP A 71 -11.71 -4.50 -5.10
CA TRP A 71 -10.57 -3.60 -5.03
C TRP A 71 -9.55 -3.91 -6.14
N VAL A 72 -9.13 -2.88 -6.87
CA VAL A 72 -8.15 -3.02 -7.98
C VAL A 72 -6.74 -3.30 -7.48
N PHE A 73 -6.45 -2.93 -6.22
CA PHE A 73 -5.15 -3.11 -5.59
C PHE A 73 -5.29 -3.64 -4.17
N ASN A 74 -4.45 -4.61 -3.81
CA ASN A 74 -4.39 -5.17 -2.46
C ASN A 74 -3.16 -4.63 -1.73
N SER A 75 -3.35 -3.50 -1.04
CA SER A 75 -2.27 -2.82 -0.31
C SER A 75 -1.71 -3.63 0.84
N SER A 76 -2.52 -4.47 1.50
CA SER A 76 -2.05 -5.29 2.61
C SER A 76 -1.12 -6.41 2.13
N VAL A 77 -1.40 -7.03 0.98
CA VAL A 77 -0.48 -7.98 0.34
C VAL A 77 0.82 -7.27 -0.08
N ALA A 78 0.71 -6.06 -0.63
CA ALA A 78 1.89 -5.27 -0.99
C ALA A 78 2.75 -4.93 0.23
N GLU A 79 2.14 -4.56 1.37
CA GLU A 79 2.85 -4.31 2.62
C GLU A 79 3.57 -5.56 3.12
N GLN A 80 2.91 -6.71 3.16
CA GLN A 80 3.54 -7.98 3.58
C GLN A 80 4.70 -8.36 2.67
N ASN A 81 4.54 -8.17 1.36
CA ASN A 81 5.62 -8.38 0.40
C ASN A 81 6.79 -7.43 0.63
N ASN A 82 6.52 -6.15 0.92
CA ASN A 82 7.56 -5.16 1.24
C ASN A 82 8.29 -5.48 2.54
N VAL A 83 7.59 -5.99 3.56
CA VAL A 83 8.22 -6.45 4.81
C VAL A 83 9.18 -7.60 4.54
N TRP A 84 8.76 -8.58 3.73
CA TRP A 84 9.63 -9.70 3.34
C TRP A 84 10.82 -9.23 2.50
N LEU A 85 10.57 -8.40 1.49
CA LEU A 85 11.59 -7.87 0.58
C LEU A 85 12.56 -6.93 1.30
N GLY A 86 12.12 -6.26 2.37
CA GLY A 86 12.93 -5.34 3.16
C GLY A 86 14.21 -5.98 3.70
N GLY A 87 14.19 -7.28 4.03
CA GLY A 87 15.38 -8.02 4.44
C GLY A 87 16.43 -8.20 3.35
N TYR A 88 16.05 -7.99 2.09
CA TYR A 88 16.90 -8.13 0.91
C TYR A 88 17.15 -6.80 0.19
N LEU A 89 16.63 -5.68 0.72
CA LEU A 89 16.65 -4.38 0.05
C LEU A 89 18.08 -3.97 -0.38
N ALA A 90 19.07 -4.21 0.49
CA ALA A 90 20.48 -3.91 0.20
C ALA A 90 21.05 -4.72 -0.98
N LEU A 91 20.55 -5.94 -1.22
CA LEU A 91 20.97 -6.76 -2.34
C LEU A 91 20.29 -6.32 -3.63
N VAL A 92 18.98 -6.06 -3.57
CA VAL A 92 18.16 -5.83 -4.78
C VAL A 92 18.24 -4.40 -5.29
N ARG A 93 18.68 -3.44 -4.46
CA ARG A 93 18.72 -1.99 -4.78
C ARG A 93 19.43 -1.66 -6.09
N GLU A 94 20.56 -2.33 -6.36
CA GLU A 94 21.40 -2.07 -7.54
C GLU A 94 21.24 -3.16 -8.62
N MET A 95 20.26 -4.05 -8.49
CA MET A 95 20.02 -5.09 -9.48
C MET A 95 19.29 -4.53 -10.70
N GLY A 96 19.81 -4.80 -11.89
CA GLY A 96 19.06 -4.61 -13.13
C GLY A 96 17.86 -5.57 -13.21
N PHE A 97 16.86 -5.20 -14.00
CA PHE A 97 15.58 -5.91 -14.17
C PHE A 97 15.70 -7.44 -14.27
N VAL A 98 16.62 -7.95 -15.10
CA VAL A 98 16.79 -9.41 -15.30
C VAL A 98 17.23 -10.11 -14.01
N LYS A 99 18.19 -9.53 -13.29
CA LYS A 99 18.69 -10.10 -12.02
C LYS A 99 17.65 -9.97 -10.91
N TYR A 100 16.94 -8.85 -10.90
CA TYR A 100 15.87 -8.59 -9.93
C TYR A 100 14.74 -9.62 -10.06
N ASN A 101 14.27 -9.88 -11.28
CA ASN A 101 13.22 -10.89 -11.51
C ASN A 101 13.70 -12.30 -11.15
N PHE A 102 14.91 -12.69 -11.59
CA PHE A 102 15.49 -13.97 -11.21
C PHE A 102 15.58 -14.13 -9.68
N PHE A 103 16.02 -13.09 -8.98
CA PHE A 103 16.10 -13.08 -7.52
C PHE A 103 14.72 -13.30 -6.89
N LEU A 104 13.71 -12.54 -7.33
CA LEU A 104 12.34 -12.69 -6.81
C LEU A 104 11.81 -14.11 -7.05
N ASP A 105 11.92 -14.63 -8.27
CA ASP A 105 11.45 -15.98 -8.63
C ASP A 105 12.08 -17.04 -7.72
N GLU A 106 13.41 -17.01 -7.58
CA GLU A 106 14.13 -18.01 -6.80
C GLU A 106 13.85 -17.90 -5.29
N MET A 107 13.77 -16.68 -4.76
CA MET A 107 13.54 -16.46 -3.34
C MET A 107 12.10 -16.79 -2.92
N ILE A 108 11.12 -16.49 -3.78
CA ILE A 108 9.72 -16.89 -3.57
C ILE A 108 9.60 -18.41 -3.64
N ARG A 109 10.20 -19.06 -4.64
CA ARG A 109 10.22 -20.53 -4.76
C ARG A 109 10.78 -21.20 -3.51
N ARG A 110 11.97 -20.78 -3.05
CA ARG A 110 12.60 -21.31 -1.83
C ARG A 110 11.75 -21.07 -0.58
N LYS A 111 11.13 -19.89 -0.47
CA LYS A 111 10.25 -19.58 0.67
C LYS A 111 9.04 -20.52 0.69
N ASN A 112 8.45 -20.80 -0.46
CA ASN A 112 7.32 -21.73 -0.59
C ASN A 112 7.73 -23.16 -0.23
N GLU A 113 8.87 -23.64 -0.72
CA GLU A 113 9.42 -24.97 -0.36
C GLU A 113 9.61 -25.10 1.17
N LEU A 114 10.18 -24.07 1.82
CA LEU A 114 10.37 -24.05 3.27
C LEU A 114 9.06 -23.97 4.06
N ILE A 115 8.01 -23.34 3.52
CA ILE A 115 6.69 -23.29 4.16
C ILE A 115 6.01 -24.66 4.05
N LEU A 116 6.02 -25.26 2.85
CA LEU A 116 5.42 -26.57 2.62
C LEU A 116 6.07 -27.67 3.47
N ALA A 117 7.39 -27.61 3.67
CA ALA A 117 8.09 -28.55 4.55
C ALA A 117 7.74 -28.42 6.05
N LYS A 118 7.07 -27.33 6.45
CA LYS A 118 6.65 -27.06 7.84
C LYS A 118 5.16 -27.35 8.09
N LEU A 119 4.39 -27.62 7.03
CA LEU A 119 2.98 -28.00 7.09
C LEU A 119 2.86 -29.53 7.21
#